data_AF-A0A524MZS8-F1
#
_entry.id   AF-A0A524MZS8-F1
#
_cell.length_a   1.000
_cell.length_b   1.000
_cell.length_c   1.000
_cell.angle_alpha   90.00
_cell.angle_beta   90.00
_cell.angle_gamma   90.00
#
_symmetry.space_group_name_H-M   'P 1'
#
loop_
_entity.id
_entity.type
_entity.pdbx_description
1 polymer ?
#
loop_
_entity_poly.entity_id
_entity_poly.type
_entity_poly.pdbx_seq_one_letter_code
_entity_poly.pdbx_strand_id
1 'polypeptide(L)'
;METGGYDVVAEVNEILLNRFLKLGHCIGKFPVFTGVYSLPIADVPESLQEFMDIGYEVSLNEAPTIDFKANGSIVLNVRGQSKFTVLGGIEFELEAEFTIGVLPSFNQYTRQFHIEFVDASIDDVELNDTYHLPANVITKLNEVLAIAMEEYLTYDITTIELSPVLYSLELPYMPPGDANKLSIGMGNVKVLNNNVMAAAANLLGYTGGLIGGVHDFTDGNHVGVGVNENAMHRVYDFWWQRTTHPKSVTQTASKDFDMPDIVDWVDELVDWVAAVLTLGIVDVDIDIDRVWADFGATVRFGKFNFDMKPGNKIMLNGSISADIWLKAYVQITETTELFWGLVDVDETTSTIKLFDLRINGLNIDLESAEAHVYLDSSNQLTADITDLDITFPLPWDIPEFLLDYVVDWVVDQVVDNLPPLVLFPAIIEETIPDTTITVEATVNKLFVDEPEALVAANIETSGIGSYAPYVANNNPESLEVHKRDCEWAHRTAYRHREYYCDLEKAFADGYDGCAYCLPKYHHR
;
A
#
# COMPACT_ATOMS: atom_id res chain seq x y z
N MET A 1 4.93 20.38 9.01
CA MET A 1 4.98 18.95 9.32
C MET A 1 3.59 18.55 9.79
N GLU A 2 2.78 18.20 8.82
CA GLU A 2 1.39 17.76 8.97
C GLU A 2 1.29 16.46 9.78
N THR A 3 2.36 15.65 9.80
CA THR A 3 2.44 14.42 10.61
C THR A 3 2.62 14.65 12.12
N GLY A 4 2.82 15.90 12.57
CA GLY A 4 2.98 16.21 14.00
C GLY A 4 4.16 15.50 14.69
N GLY A 5 5.14 15.01 13.92
CA GLY A 5 6.30 14.26 14.43
C GLY A 5 6.05 12.77 14.71
N TYR A 6 4.89 12.23 14.33
CA TYR A 6 4.66 10.79 14.28
C TYR A 6 5.35 10.17 13.05
N ASP A 7 5.55 8.85 13.06
CA ASP A 7 6.17 8.18 11.91
C ASP A 7 5.26 8.17 10.70
N VAL A 8 3.99 7.85 10.97
CA VAL A 8 2.94 7.74 9.95
C VAL A 8 1.68 8.38 10.52
N VAL A 9 1.00 9.18 9.73
CA VAL A 9 -0.37 9.62 10.00
C VAL A 9 -1.25 9.14 8.85
N ALA A 10 -2.27 8.36 9.18
CA ALA A 10 -3.32 7.98 8.25
C ALA A 10 -4.58 8.80 8.57
N GLU A 11 -5.07 9.52 7.59
CA GLU A 11 -6.27 10.34 7.65
C GLU A 11 -7.36 9.66 6.82
N VAL A 12 -8.55 9.57 7.39
CA VAL A 12 -9.70 8.97 6.73
C VAL A 12 -10.84 9.96 6.73
N ASN A 13 -11.41 10.17 5.54
CA ASN A 13 -12.61 10.95 5.37
C ASN A 13 -13.86 10.14 5.76
N GLU A 14 -14.82 10.77 6.42
CA GLU A 14 -16.08 10.13 6.83
C GLU A 14 -16.84 9.49 5.66
N ILE A 15 -16.74 10.08 4.46
CA ILE A 15 -17.36 9.55 3.24
C ILE A 15 -16.87 8.13 2.97
N LEU A 16 -15.58 7.87 3.21
CA LEU A 16 -15.02 6.55 3.01
C LEU A 16 -15.54 5.55 4.04
N LEU A 17 -15.56 5.92 5.32
CA LEU A 17 -16.08 5.06 6.38
C LEU A 17 -17.55 4.71 6.13
N ASN A 18 -18.37 5.70 5.81
CA ASN A 18 -19.79 5.49 5.49
C ASN A 18 -20.00 4.61 4.26
N ARG A 19 -19.13 4.74 3.24
CA ARG A 19 -19.13 3.84 2.08
C ARG A 19 -18.83 2.39 2.48
N PHE A 20 -17.85 2.16 3.36
CA PHE A 20 -17.50 0.82 3.84
C PHE A 20 -18.52 0.24 4.84
N LEU A 21 -19.15 1.06 5.68
CA LEU A 21 -20.28 0.62 6.53
C LEU A 21 -21.45 0.19 5.67
N LYS A 22 -21.79 0.98 4.64
CA LYS A 22 -22.79 0.60 3.65
C LYS A 22 -22.42 -0.70 2.95
N LEU A 23 -21.18 -0.84 2.51
CA LEU A 23 -20.69 -2.08 1.91
C LEU A 23 -20.89 -3.27 2.85
N GLY A 24 -20.47 -3.16 4.11
CA GLY A 24 -20.65 -4.17 5.16
C GLY A 24 -22.11 -4.58 5.36
N HIS A 25 -23.03 -3.61 5.30
CA HIS A 25 -24.48 -3.85 5.33
C HIS A 25 -24.94 -4.63 4.10
N CYS A 26 -24.56 -4.18 2.90
CA CYS A 26 -24.89 -4.84 1.63
C CYS A 26 -24.46 -6.31 1.60
N ILE A 27 -23.29 -6.63 2.16
CA ILE A 27 -22.74 -7.99 2.16
C ILE A 27 -23.17 -8.84 3.37
N GLY A 28 -24.04 -8.31 4.23
CA GLY A 28 -24.58 -9.03 5.40
C GLY A 28 -23.54 -9.37 6.46
N LYS A 29 -22.53 -8.52 6.67
CA LYS A 29 -21.47 -8.75 7.66
C LYS A 29 -21.81 -8.23 9.05
N PHE A 30 -22.89 -7.45 9.20
CA PHE A 30 -23.38 -7.09 10.53
C PHE A 30 -24.12 -8.28 11.17
N PRO A 31 -23.92 -8.52 12.47
CA PRO A 31 -24.53 -9.65 13.16
C PRO A 31 -26.05 -9.49 13.25
N VAL A 32 -26.76 -10.61 13.07
CA VAL A 32 -28.17 -10.74 13.42
C VAL A 32 -28.26 -11.51 14.73
N PHE A 33 -28.80 -10.88 15.77
CA PHE A 33 -28.92 -11.48 17.09
C PHE A 33 -30.28 -12.13 17.24
N THR A 34 -30.30 -13.47 17.31
CA THR A 34 -31.52 -14.23 17.55
C THR A 34 -31.49 -14.86 18.93
N GLY A 35 -32.63 -14.88 19.62
CA GLY A 35 -32.74 -15.60 20.88
C GLY A 35 -34.18 -15.80 21.33
N VAL A 36 -34.32 -16.45 22.48
CA VAL A 36 -35.60 -16.65 23.15
C VAL A 36 -35.45 -16.16 24.58
N TYR A 37 -36.34 -15.26 24.99
CA TYR A 37 -36.46 -14.82 26.37
C TYR A 37 -37.69 -15.46 26.99
N SER A 38 -37.49 -16.36 27.95
CA SER A 38 -38.57 -16.97 28.71
C SER A 38 -38.95 -16.06 29.88
N LEU A 39 -40.22 -15.67 29.97
CA LEU A 39 -40.74 -14.84 31.05
C LEU A 39 -40.49 -15.51 32.42
N PRO A 40 -39.98 -14.78 33.44
CA PRO A 40 -39.63 -15.36 34.73
C PRO A 40 -40.85 -15.54 35.65
N ILE A 41 -41.86 -16.26 35.17
CA ILE A 41 -43.11 -16.55 35.90
C ILE A 41 -43.06 -17.98 36.41
N ALA A 42 -43.12 -18.17 37.73
CA ALA A 42 -43.15 -19.49 38.34
C ALA A 42 -44.52 -20.17 38.17
N ASP A 43 -44.53 -21.52 38.19
CA ASP A 43 -45.73 -22.36 38.24
C ASP A 43 -46.75 -22.17 37.11
N VAL A 44 -46.27 -21.86 35.89
CA VAL A 44 -47.13 -21.76 34.70
C VAL A 44 -47.61 -23.16 34.28
N PRO A 45 -48.92 -23.39 34.11
CA PRO A 45 -49.47 -24.65 33.61
C PRO A 45 -48.82 -25.09 32.29
N GLU A 46 -48.64 -26.40 32.09
CA GLU A 46 -48.03 -26.96 30.87
C GLU A 46 -48.72 -26.46 29.58
N SER A 47 -50.05 -26.28 29.62
CA SER A 47 -50.83 -25.73 28.51
C SER A 47 -50.55 -24.27 28.18
N LEU A 48 -49.79 -23.55 29.01
CA LEU A 48 -49.45 -22.14 28.82
C LEU A 48 -47.95 -21.90 28.65
N GLN A 49 -47.12 -22.94 28.71
CA GLN A 49 -45.66 -22.80 28.59
C GLN A 49 -45.25 -22.27 27.21
N GLU A 50 -45.96 -22.61 26.14
CA GLU A 50 -45.68 -22.10 24.79
C GLU A 50 -45.86 -20.57 24.64
N PHE A 51 -46.59 -19.93 25.57
CA PHE A 51 -46.79 -18.48 25.58
C PHE A 51 -45.80 -17.75 26.49
N MET A 52 -44.91 -18.48 27.17
CA MET A 52 -43.88 -17.88 28.04
C MET A 52 -42.67 -17.39 27.28
N ASP A 53 -42.46 -17.89 26.07
CA ASP A 53 -41.28 -17.62 25.28
C ASP A 53 -41.52 -16.43 24.35
N ILE A 54 -40.60 -15.47 24.42
CA ILE A 54 -40.51 -14.34 23.51
C ILE A 54 -39.31 -14.60 22.61
N GLY A 55 -39.57 -15.04 21.38
CA GLY A 55 -38.55 -15.05 20.35
C GLY A 55 -38.18 -13.62 19.98
N TYR A 56 -36.90 -13.34 19.80
CA TYR A 56 -36.43 -12.05 19.30
C TYR A 56 -35.37 -12.25 18.21
N GLU A 57 -35.40 -11.35 17.25
CA GLU A 57 -34.36 -11.16 16.23
C GLU A 57 -34.04 -9.67 16.16
N VAL A 58 -32.78 -9.29 16.37
CA VAL A 58 -32.31 -7.91 16.28
C VAL A 58 -31.28 -7.81 15.17
N SER A 59 -31.49 -6.86 14.27
CA SER A 59 -30.65 -6.61 13.10
C SER A 59 -30.60 -5.12 12.78
N LEU A 60 -29.79 -4.74 11.79
CA LEU A 60 -29.80 -3.39 11.23
C LEU A 60 -30.77 -3.35 10.05
N ASN A 61 -31.66 -2.35 10.02
CA ASN A 61 -32.53 -2.13 8.87
C ASN A 61 -31.79 -1.38 7.76
N GLU A 62 -30.95 -0.42 8.16
CA GLU A 62 -30.12 0.38 7.27
C GLU A 62 -28.63 0.30 7.65
N ALA A 63 -27.78 0.68 6.70
CA ALA A 63 -26.37 0.85 6.98
C ALA A 63 -26.16 1.93 8.05
N PRO A 64 -25.38 1.66 9.10
CA PRO A 64 -25.06 2.67 10.09
C PRO A 64 -24.19 3.76 9.44
N THR A 65 -24.30 4.98 9.96
CA THR A 65 -23.49 6.11 9.51
C THR A 65 -22.66 6.67 10.64
N ILE A 66 -21.56 7.30 10.27
CA ILE A 66 -20.63 8.01 11.13
C ILE A 66 -20.53 9.45 10.64
N ASP A 67 -20.68 10.39 11.56
CA ASP A 67 -20.36 11.79 11.34
C ASP A 67 -19.21 12.21 12.25
N PHE A 68 -18.27 12.97 11.71
CA PHE A 68 -17.26 13.63 12.53
C PHE A 68 -17.72 15.03 12.94
N LYS A 69 -17.38 15.44 14.16
CA LYS A 69 -17.75 16.75 14.71
C LYS A 69 -16.49 17.53 15.10
N ALA A 70 -16.51 18.84 14.86
CA ALA A 70 -15.38 19.75 15.12
C ALA A 70 -14.96 19.85 16.61
N ASN A 71 -15.82 19.41 17.54
CA ASN A 71 -15.48 19.29 18.96
C ASN A 71 -14.64 18.04 19.27
N GLY A 72 -14.32 17.21 18.28
CA GLY A 72 -13.53 15.99 18.42
C GLY A 72 -14.36 14.71 18.55
N SER A 73 -15.69 14.81 18.69
CA SER A 73 -16.55 13.63 18.85
C SER A 73 -16.90 13.01 17.50
N ILE A 74 -17.22 11.72 17.55
CA ILE A 74 -17.79 10.93 16.47
C ILE A 74 -19.24 10.66 16.84
N VAL A 75 -20.17 10.84 15.91
CA VAL A 75 -21.57 10.49 16.09
C VAL A 75 -21.88 9.29 15.21
N LEU A 76 -22.38 8.21 15.80
CA LEU A 76 -22.91 7.04 15.10
C LEU A 76 -24.43 7.16 15.03
N ASN A 77 -24.99 7.07 13.83
CA ASN A 77 -26.43 6.91 13.64
C ASN A 77 -26.73 5.48 13.22
N VAL A 78 -27.65 4.83 13.91
CA VAL A 78 -27.98 3.41 13.75
C VAL A 78 -29.49 3.25 13.69
N ARG A 79 -29.98 2.63 12.62
CA ARG A 79 -31.39 2.26 12.50
C ARG A 79 -31.53 0.75 12.63
N GLY A 80 -31.98 0.31 13.80
CA GLY A 80 -32.09 -1.10 14.18
C GLY A 80 -33.51 -1.62 14.04
N GLN A 81 -33.66 -2.85 13.54
CA GLN A 81 -34.93 -3.57 13.51
C GLN A 81 -34.92 -4.71 14.53
N SER A 82 -35.98 -4.80 15.31
CA SER A 82 -36.26 -5.88 16.24
C SER A 82 -37.57 -6.57 15.84
N LYS A 83 -37.51 -7.88 15.61
CA LYS A 83 -38.70 -8.71 15.38
C LYS A 83 -38.93 -9.57 16.59
N PHE A 84 -40.16 -9.53 17.10
CA PHE A 84 -40.54 -10.30 18.27
C PHE A 84 -41.62 -11.31 17.90
N THR A 85 -41.43 -12.55 18.31
CA THR A 85 -42.44 -13.61 18.22
C THR A 85 -42.95 -13.89 19.62
N VAL A 86 -44.19 -13.49 19.89
CA VAL A 86 -44.85 -13.67 21.19
C VAL A 86 -46.07 -14.57 21.07
N LEU A 87 -46.57 -15.04 22.21
CA LEU A 87 -47.81 -15.78 22.32
C LEU A 87 -47.93 -16.96 21.33
N GLY A 88 -46.83 -17.70 21.13
CA GLY A 88 -46.80 -18.89 20.29
C GLY A 88 -46.91 -18.64 18.77
N GLY A 89 -46.77 -17.38 18.31
CA GLY A 89 -46.70 -17.10 16.86
C GLY A 89 -47.15 -15.71 16.39
N ILE A 90 -47.41 -14.77 17.30
CA ILE A 90 -47.72 -13.38 16.93
C ILE A 90 -46.40 -12.65 16.72
N GLU A 91 -46.19 -12.17 15.49
CA GLU A 91 -45.03 -11.37 15.13
C GLU A 91 -45.36 -9.87 15.22
N PHE A 92 -44.46 -9.10 15.82
CA PHE A 92 -44.46 -7.65 15.69
C PHE A 92 -43.04 -7.15 15.45
N GLU A 93 -42.94 -6.12 14.60
CA GLU A 93 -41.70 -5.49 14.20
C GLU A 93 -41.62 -4.12 14.90
N LEU A 94 -40.49 -3.87 15.53
CA LEU A 94 -40.14 -2.59 16.12
C LEU A 94 -38.88 -2.10 15.45
N GLU A 95 -38.92 -0.88 14.97
CA GLU A 95 -37.75 -0.21 14.45
C GLU A 95 -37.40 0.97 15.35
N ALA A 96 -36.12 1.19 15.57
CA ALA A 96 -35.65 2.30 16.38
C ALA A 96 -34.41 2.93 15.75
N GLU A 97 -34.43 4.26 15.68
CA GLU A 97 -33.31 5.08 15.26
C GLU A 97 -32.58 5.61 16.50
N PHE A 98 -31.28 5.39 16.55
CA PHE A 98 -30.41 5.77 17.64
C PHE A 98 -29.26 6.62 17.15
N THR A 99 -29.00 7.69 17.90
CA THR A 99 -27.78 8.49 17.79
C THR A 99 -26.90 8.22 19.00
N ILE A 100 -25.61 7.95 18.77
CA ILE A 100 -24.62 7.68 19.81
C ILE A 100 -23.39 8.55 19.58
N GLY A 101 -23.08 9.45 20.50
CA GLY A 101 -21.84 10.24 20.47
C GLY A 101 -20.73 9.57 21.26
N VAL A 102 -19.55 9.48 20.66
CA VAL A 102 -18.35 8.93 21.27
C VAL A 102 -17.14 9.83 21.08
N LEU A 103 -16.21 9.78 22.03
CA LEU A 103 -14.92 10.48 21.97
C LEU A 103 -13.80 9.44 21.99
N PRO A 104 -13.14 9.19 20.83
CA PRO A 104 -12.01 8.28 20.78
C PRO A 104 -10.78 8.94 21.40
N SER A 105 -10.03 8.20 22.20
CA SER A 105 -8.73 8.63 22.69
C SER A 105 -7.78 7.45 22.84
N PHE A 106 -6.48 7.71 22.74
CA PHE A 106 -5.45 6.69 22.92
C PHE A 106 -4.44 7.12 23.97
N ASN A 107 -4.24 6.28 24.98
CA ASN A 107 -3.22 6.50 25.99
C ASN A 107 -1.92 5.80 25.59
N GLN A 108 -0.92 6.58 25.18
CA GLN A 108 0.38 6.05 24.75
C GLN A 108 1.14 5.29 25.85
N TYR A 109 0.95 5.65 27.12
CA TYR A 109 1.65 5.03 28.24
C TYR A 109 1.07 3.66 28.56
N THR A 110 -0.25 3.53 28.59
CA THR A 110 -0.94 2.26 28.88
C THR A 110 -1.22 1.43 27.62
N ARG A 111 -1.06 2.03 26.43
CA ARG A 111 -1.39 1.44 25.13
C ARG A 111 -2.86 1.02 25.01
N GLN A 112 -3.74 1.74 25.68
CA GLN A 112 -5.17 1.46 25.69
C GLN A 112 -5.91 2.49 24.85
N PHE A 113 -6.76 1.98 23.95
CA PHE A 113 -7.70 2.78 23.19
C PHE A 113 -9.01 2.87 23.97
N HIS A 114 -9.47 4.09 24.18
CA HIS A 114 -10.66 4.39 24.93
C HIS A 114 -11.69 4.98 23.98
N ILE A 115 -12.91 4.48 24.07
CA ILE A 115 -14.08 5.06 23.42
C ILE A 115 -14.97 5.54 24.55
N GLU A 116 -14.92 6.84 24.82
CA GLU A 116 -15.78 7.45 25.85
C GLU A 116 -17.13 7.77 25.24
N PHE A 117 -18.21 7.17 25.76
CA PHE A 117 -19.58 7.52 25.37
C PHE A 117 -19.92 8.89 25.97
N VAL A 118 -20.28 9.83 25.11
CA VAL A 118 -20.60 11.21 25.49
C VAL A 118 -22.10 11.37 25.66
N ASP A 119 -22.87 10.86 24.72
CA ASP A 119 -24.33 10.87 24.73
C ASP A 119 -24.90 9.68 23.94
N ALA A 120 -26.17 9.38 24.20
CA ALA A 120 -27.00 8.57 23.32
C ALA A 120 -28.44 9.06 23.38
N SER A 121 -29.12 9.04 22.24
CA SER A 121 -30.54 9.35 22.13
C SER A 121 -31.24 8.38 21.20
N ILE A 122 -32.50 8.13 21.51
CA ILE A 122 -33.48 7.54 20.62
C ILE A 122 -34.14 8.70 19.89
N ASP A 123 -34.05 8.69 18.57
CA ASP A 123 -34.56 9.76 17.72
C ASP A 123 -35.97 9.44 17.24
N ASP A 124 -36.21 8.19 16.86
CA ASP A 124 -37.52 7.67 16.49
C ASP A 124 -37.70 6.20 16.89
N VAL A 125 -38.96 5.81 17.05
CA VAL A 125 -39.36 4.41 17.23
C VAL A 125 -40.64 4.18 16.45
N GLU A 126 -40.58 3.21 15.54
CA GLU A 126 -41.70 2.79 14.70
C GLU A 126 -42.18 1.39 15.10
N LEU A 127 -43.50 1.21 15.10
CA LEU A 127 -44.14 -0.08 15.28
C LEU A 127 -44.79 -0.52 13.97
N ASN A 128 -44.37 -1.69 13.47
CA ASN A 128 -44.80 -2.31 12.22
C ASN A 128 -44.79 -1.33 11.03
N ASP A 129 -43.76 -0.49 10.93
CA ASP A 129 -43.53 0.49 9.84
C ASP A 129 -44.74 1.45 9.62
N THR A 130 -45.58 1.63 10.64
CA THR A 130 -46.86 2.36 10.50
C THR A 130 -47.05 3.38 11.61
N TYR A 131 -46.63 3.07 12.83
CA TYR A 131 -46.94 3.88 14.01
C TYR A 131 -45.66 4.39 14.65
N HIS A 132 -45.37 5.68 14.46
CA HIS A 132 -44.32 6.39 15.17
C HIS A 132 -44.74 6.69 16.60
N LEU A 133 -43.84 6.47 17.55
CA LEU A 133 -44.09 6.87 18.93
C LEU A 133 -44.17 8.39 19.06
N PRO A 134 -45.13 8.93 19.84
CA PRO A 134 -45.19 10.36 20.09
C PRO A 134 -43.92 10.90 20.75
N ALA A 135 -43.51 12.13 20.38
CA ALA A 135 -42.28 12.76 20.88
C ALA A 135 -42.17 12.81 22.43
N ASN A 136 -43.30 12.93 23.14
CA ASN A 136 -43.31 12.91 24.61
C ASN A 136 -42.95 11.54 25.19
N VAL A 137 -43.27 10.45 24.48
CA VAL A 137 -42.87 9.09 24.86
C VAL A 137 -41.38 8.90 24.62
N ILE A 138 -40.89 9.31 23.44
CA ILE A 138 -39.45 9.30 23.11
C ILE A 138 -38.64 10.08 24.14
N THR A 139 -39.11 11.27 24.53
CA THR A 139 -38.47 12.07 25.60
C THR A 139 -38.35 11.28 26.91
N LYS A 140 -39.39 10.53 27.30
CA LYS A 140 -39.35 9.69 28.51
C LYS A 140 -38.44 8.48 28.36
N LEU A 141 -38.36 7.87 27.18
CA LEU A 141 -37.41 6.79 26.93
C LEU A 141 -35.97 7.31 27.00
N ASN A 142 -35.69 8.51 26.48
CA ASN A 142 -34.39 9.15 26.58
C ASN A 142 -34.02 9.54 28.03
N GLU A 143 -34.98 9.95 28.86
CA GLU A 143 -34.73 10.15 30.31
C GLU A 143 -34.29 8.83 30.99
N VAL A 144 -34.93 7.70 30.64
CA VAL A 144 -34.56 6.38 31.17
C VAL A 144 -33.19 5.93 30.64
N LEU A 145 -32.93 6.14 29.35
CA LEU A 145 -31.65 5.82 28.72
C LEU A 145 -30.51 6.59 29.39
N ALA A 146 -30.67 7.90 29.62
CA ALA A 146 -29.67 8.72 30.28
C ALA A 146 -29.32 8.19 31.68
N ILE A 147 -30.33 7.78 32.46
CA ILE A 147 -30.12 7.17 33.79
C ILE A 147 -29.35 5.84 33.65
N ALA A 148 -29.74 4.99 32.70
CA ALA A 148 -29.07 3.72 32.47
C ALA A 148 -27.61 3.90 32.01
N MET A 149 -27.33 4.89 31.17
CA MET A 149 -25.97 5.23 30.76
C MET A 149 -25.10 5.68 31.94
N GLU A 150 -25.63 6.56 32.81
CA GLU A 150 -24.92 7.04 33.99
C GLU A 150 -24.59 5.88 34.96
N GLU A 151 -25.52 4.94 35.14
CA GLU A 151 -25.39 3.84 36.10
C GLU A 151 -24.54 2.65 35.57
N TYR A 152 -24.63 2.32 34.27
CA TYR A 152 -24.05 1.09 33.72
C TYR A 152 -22.84 1.30 32.79
N LEU A 153 -22.69 2.44 32.12
CA LEU A 153 -21.58 2.67 31.18
C LEU A 153 -20.33 3.29 31.83
N THR A 154 -20.44 3.80 33.05
CA THR A 154 -19.34 4.49 33.75
C THR A 154 -18.30 3.55 34.39
N TYR A 155 -18.55 2.24 34.48
CA TYR A 155 -17.73 1.35 35.31
C TYR A 155 -16.87 0.28 34.59
N ASP A 156 -17.21 -0.23 33.39
CA ASP A 156 -16.42 -1.35 32.81
C ASP A 156 -16.37 -1.51 31.26
N ILE A 157 -17.17 -0.77 30.45
CA ILE A 157 -17.41 -1.15 29.04
C ILE A 157 -16.65 -0.27 27.99
N THR A 158 -15.90 0.74 28.41
CA THR A 158 -15.40 1.80 27.50
C THR A 158 -13.94 1.69 27.05
N THR A 159 -13.21 0.65 27.49
CA THR A 159 -11.78 0.53 27.24
C THR A 159 -11.46 -0.74 26.46
N ILE A 160 -10.88 -0.58 25.28
CA ILE A 160 -10.36 -1.68 24.46
C ILE A 160 -8.84 -1.68 24.65
N GLU A 161 -8.31 -2.72 25.28
CA GLU A 161 -6.86 -2.94 25.29
C GLU A 161 -6.43 -3.31 23.88
N LEU A 162 -5.64 -2.43 23.25
CA LEU A 162 -5.04 -2.73 21.95
C LEU A 162 -3.67 -3.36 22.17
N SER A 163 -3.37 -4.35 21.32
CA SER A 163 -2.01 -4.87 21.22
C SER A 163 -1.04 -3.73 20.89
N PRO A 164 0.18 -3.72 21.47
CA PRO A 164 1.21 -2.76 21.11
C PRO A 164 1.65 -2.84 19.65
N VAL A 165 1.39 -3.98 19.00
CA VAL A 165 1.54 -4.18 17.56
C VAL A 165 0.14 -4.36 16.99
N LEU A 166 -0.34 -3.34 16.28
CA LEU A 166 -1.62 -3.38 15.60
C LEU A 166 -1.55 -4.18 14.31
N TYR A 167 -0.44 -3.99 13.58
CA TYR A 167 -0.21 -4.58 12.28
C TYR A 167 1.27 -4.87 12.08
N SER A 168 1.54 -5.82 11.19
CA SER A 168 2.89 -6.16 10.74
C SER A 168 2.89 -6.16 9.23
N LEU A 169 3.63 -5.24 8.60
CA LEU A 169 3.70 -5.13 7.14
C LEU A 169 4.91 -5.87 6.59
N GLU A 170 4.73 -6.52 5.44
CA GLU A 170 5.82 -7.11 4.67
C GLU A 170 6.52 -6.02 3.86
N LEU A 171 7.86 -6.05 3.85
CA LEU A 171 8.68 -5.23 2.98
C LEU A 171 9.24 -6.10 1.85
N PRO A 172 9.51 -5.55 0.66
CA PRO A 172 10.02 -6.32 -0.46
C PRO A 172 11.39 -6.92 -0.13
N TYR A 173 11.72 -8.08 -0.72
CA TYR A 173 13.00 -8.76 -0.54
C TYR A 173 13.35 -9.09 0.92
N MET A 174 12.36 -9.37 1.78
CA MET A 174 12.62 -9.80 3.16
C MET A 174 12.64 -11.33 3.28
N PRO A 175 13.48 -11.91 4.16
CA PRO A 175 13.39 -13.32 4.48
C PRO A 175 12.03 -13.61 5.17
N PRO A 176 11.47 -14.82 5.02
CA PRO A 176 10.23 -15.18 5.68
C PRO A 176 10.37 -15.15 7.22
N GLY A 177 9.27 -14.82 7.91
CA GLY A 177 9.15 -14.87 9.37
C GLY A 177 8.80 -13.53 10.01
N ASP A 178 8.09 -13.58 11.15
CA ASP A 178 7.53 -12.38 11.79
C ASP A 178 8.59 -11.38 12.29
N ALA A 179 9.81 -11.85 12.57
CA ALA A 179 10.93 -10.99 12.96
C ALA A 179 11.39 -10.02 11.84
N ASN A 180 10.98 -10.28 10.60
CA ASN A 180 11.29 -9.47 9.41
C ASN A 180 10.12 -8.58 8.98
N LYS A 181 9.01 -8.57 9.71
CA LYS A 181 7.88 -7.69 9.44
C LYS A 181 8.04 -6.36 10.17
N LEU A 182 7.64 -5.28 9.52
CA LEU A 182 7.65 -3.94 10.09
C LEU A 182 6.56 -3.83 11.15
N SER A 183 6.93 -3.66 12.42
CA SER A 183 5.97 -3.52 13.51
C SER A 183 5.40 -2.11 13.56
N ILE A 184 4.07 -2.03 13.60
CA ILE A 184 3.32 -0.77 13.65
C ILE A 184 2.56 -0.72 14.97
N GLY A 185 2.86 0.29 15.78
CA GLY A 185 2.15 0.59 17.02
C GLY A 185 1.28 1.83 16.87
N MET A 186 0.12 1.83 17.53
CA MET A 186 -0.72 3.02 17.59
C MET A 186 0.01 4.14 18.34
N GLY A 187 0.07 5.32 17.71
CA GLY A 187 0.60 6.54 18.29
C GLY A 187 -0.51 7.33 18.95
N ASN A 188 -1.54 7.73 18.20
CA ASN A 188 -2.69 8.45 18.74
C ASN A 188 -3.87 8.44 17.76
N VAL A 189 -4.99 9.02 18.17
CA VAL A 189 -6.18 9.23 17.36
C VAL A 189 -6.72 10.64 17.60
N LYS A 190 -7.27 11.28 16.56
CA LYS A 190 -7.93 12.57 16.69
C LYS A 190 -8.89 12.81 15.54
N VAL A 191 -10.10 13.27 15.85
CA VAL A 191 -10.97 13.90 14.85
C VAL A 191 -10.43 15.30 14.58
N LEU A 192 -10.06 15.56 13.32
CA LEU A 192 -9.42 16.81 12.92
C LEU A 192 -10.43 17.91 12.62
N ASN A 193 -11.52 17.54 11.96
CA ASN A 193 -12.60 18.44 11.56
C ASN A 193 -13.91 17.65 11.35
N ASN A 194 -14.92 18.29 10.75
CA ASN A 194 -16.23 17.66 10.52
C ASN A 194 -16.22 16.51 9.50
N ASN A 195 -15.13 16.29 8.78
CA ASN A 195 -15.07 15.31 7.71
C ASN A 195 -13.88 14.35 7.83
N VAL A 196 -12.86 14.65 8.64
CA VAL A 196 -11.61 13.90 8.68
C VAL A 196 -11.21 13.50 10.11
N MET A 197 -10.81 12.24 10.24
CA MET A 197 -10.19 11.68 11.44
C MET A 197 -8.78 11.18 11.10
N ALA A 198 -7.83 11.42 12.00
CA ALA A 198 -6.47 10.97 11.89
C ALA A 198 -6.16 9.87 12.91
N ALA A 199 -5.47 8.83 12.44
CA ALA A 199 -4.81 7.82 13.25
C ALA A 199 -3.30 7.95 13.03
N ALA A 200 -2.58 8.30 14.09
CA ALA A 200 -1.13 8.37 14.07
C ALA A 200 -0.54 7.04 14.52
N ALA A 201 0.56 6.63 13.90
CA ALA A 201 1.26 5.39 14.19
C ALA A 201 2.78 5.63 14.28
N ASN A 202 3.44 4.76 15.04
CA ASN A 202 4.89 4.75 15.20
C ASN A 202 5.45 3.37 14.84
N LEU A 203 6.63 3.35 14.22
CA LEU A 203 7.26 2.15 13.69
C LEU A 203 8.36 1.65 14.62
N LEU A 204 8.56 0.33 14.67
CA LEU A 204 9.71 -0.30 15.32
C LEU A 204 9.90 0.11 16.80
N GLY A 205 8.79 0.36 17.50
CA GLY A 205 8.78 0.74 18.91
C GLY A 205 9.13 2.20 19.20
N TYR A 206 9.22 3.05 18.17
CA TYR A 206 9.32 4.49 18.37
C TYR A 206 8.11 5.01 19.18
N THR A 207 8.36 5.96 20.06
CA THR A 207 7.34 6.63 20.87
C THR A 207 7.57 8.12 20.82
N GLY A 208 6.91 8.79 19.89
CA GLY A 208 6.96 10.24 19.76
C GLY A 208 5.70 10.78 19.08
N GLY A 209 5.79 12.03 18.64
CA GLY A 209 4.70 12.79 18.01
C GLY A 209 3.85 13.59 19.00
N LEU A 210 3.26 14.66 18.48
CA LEU A 210 2.33 15.54 19.19
C LEU A 210 1.04 15.65 18.40
N ILE A 211 -0.03 15.05 18.91
CA ILE A 211 -1.35 15.02 18.23
C ILE A 211 -1.96 16.42 18.00
N GLY A 212 -1.51 17.42 18.76
CA GLY A 212 -1.87 18.82 18.54
C GLY A 212 -1.28 19.40 17.25
N GLY A 213 -0.17 18.86 16.75
CA GLY A 213 0.48 19.28 15.50
C GLY A 213 0.08 18.49 14.27
N VAL A 214 -0.90 17.59 14.39
CA VAL A 214 -1.48 16.88 13.23
C VAL A 214 -2.59 17.74 12.63
N HIS A 215 -2.53 17.90 11.31
CA HIS A 215 -3.37 18.78 10.49
C HIS A 215 -3.84 18.04 9.25
N ASP A 216 -5.04 18.36 8.76
CA ASP A 216 -5.67 17.68 7.61
C ASP A 216 -4.92 17.98 6.31
N PHE A 217 -4.45 16.92 5.65
CA PHE A 217 -3.78 16.97 4.35
C PHE A 217 -4.46 16.07 3.31
N THR A 218 -5.68 15.60 3.58
CA THR A 218 -6.48 14.82 2.63
C THR A 218 -6.84 15.63 1.37
N ASP A 219 -6.89 16.96 1.45
CA ASP A 219 -7.40 17.85 0.39
C ASP A 219 -8.78 17.42 -0.15
N GLY A 220 -9.62 16.83 0.71
CA GLY A 220 -10.95 16.34 0.35
C GLY A 220 -10.98 14.97 -0.32
N ASN A 221 -9.85 14.27 -0.41
CA ASN A 221 -9.78 12.88 -0.85
C ASN A 221 -10.26 11.91 0.26
N HIS A 222 -10.50 10.64 -0.11
CA HIS A 222 -10.96 9.62 0.83
C HIS A 222 -9.93 9.27 1.91
N VAL A 223 -8.64 9.21 1.55
CA VAL A 223 -7.54 8.87 2.46
C VAL A 223 -6.36 9.81 2.26
N GLY A 224 -5.71 10.20 3.35
CA GLY A 224 -4.39 10.80 3.37
C GLY A 224 -3.41 9.89 4.12
N VAL A 225 -2.20 9.69 3.60
CA VAL A 225 -1.10 9.03 4.32
C VAL A 225 0.11 9.95 4.31
N GLY A 226 0.53 10.39 5.49
CA GLY A 226 1.74 11.18 5.71
C GLY A 226 2.82 10.34 6.35
N VAL A 227 4.04 10.38 5.81
CA VAL A 227 5.20 9.64 6.32
C VAL A 227 6.34 10.63 6.58
N ASN A 228 6.86 10.61 7.80
CA ASN A 228 8.00 11.44 8.20
C ASN A 228 9.31 10.89 7.62
N GLU A 229 10.23 11.76 7.20
CA GLU A 229 11.57 11.39 6.74
C GLU A 229 12.32 10.47 7.73
N ASN A 230 12.26 10.76 9.03
CA ASN A 230 12.87 9.92 10.05
C ASN A 230 12.27 8.51 10.09
N ALA A 231 11.00 8.37 9.76
CA ALA A 231 10.35 7.08 9.64
C ALA A 231 10.83 6.33 8.39
N MET A 232 10.98 7.02 7.27
CA MET A 232 11.57 6.44 6.05
C MET A 232 12.99 5.93 6.32
N HIS A 233 13.81 6.69 7.05
CA HIS A 233 15.14 6.23 7.47
C HIS A 233 15.06 4.97 8.34
N ARG A 234 14.13 4.92 9.29
CA ARG A 234 13.91 3.71 10.12
C ARG A 234 13.51 2.50 9.28
N VAL A 235 12.61 2.69 8.32
CA VAL A 235 12.16 1.62 7.40
C VAL A 235 13.33 1.14 6.56
N TYR A 236 14.08 2.06 5.95
CA TYR A 236 15.23 1.74 5.11
C TYR A 236 16.36 1.06 5.91
N ASP A 237 16.65 1.52 7.13
CA ASP A 237 17.62 0.88 8.02
C ASP A 237 17.21 -0.54 8.40
N PHE A 238 15.93 -0.73 8.72
CA PHE A 238 15.39 -2.03 9.06
C PHE A 238 15.47 -2.99 7.88
N TRP A 239 15.11 -2.52 6.68
CA TRP A 239 15.19 -3.25 5.42
C TRP A 239 16.63 -3.60 5.08
N TRP A 240 17.54 -2.62 5.07
CA TRP A 240 18.94 -2.81 4.71
C TRP A 240 19.61 -3.87 5.59
N GLN A 241 19.32 -3.91 6.88
CA GLN A 241 19.91 -4.89 7.79
C GLN A 241 19.46 -6.34 7.53
N ARG A 242 18.31 -6.55 6.88
CA ARG A 242 17.63 -7.86 6.82
C ARG A 242 17.33 -8.36 5.42
N THR A 243 17.42 -7.50 4.41
CA THR A 243 17.05 -7.83 3.03
C THR A 243 17.83 -9.03 2.47
N THR A 244 17.16 -9.84 1.65
CA THR A 244 17.75 -10.88 0.81
C THR A 244 18.26 -10.34 -0.52
N HIS A 245 18.03 -9.06 -0.82
CA HIS A 245 18.55 -8.42 -2.02
C HIS A 245 20.09 -8.43 -1.99
N PRO A 246 20.75 -8.86 -3.09
CA PRO A 246 22.21 -8.95 -3.12
C PRO A 246 22.84 -7.57 -2.98
N LYS A 247 23.71 -7.41 -1.96
CA LYS A 247 24.50 -6.19 -1.75
C LYS A 247 25.82 -6.18 -2.53
N SER A 248 26.04 -7.22 -3.33
CA SER A 248 27.20 -7.34 -4.20
C SER A 248 26.83 -8.11 -5.46
N VAL A 249 27.29 -7.61 -6.60
CA VAL A 249 27.06 -8.21 -7.90
C VAL A 249 28.39 -8.32 -8.63
N THR A 250 28.64 -9.47 -9.26
CA THR A 250 29.83 -9.72 -10.08
C THR A 250 29.39 -9.93 -11.50
N GLN A 251 29.88 -9.10 -12.41
CA GLN A 251 29.59 -9.18 -13.83
C GLN A 251 30.88 -9.23 -14.64
N THR A 252 30.80 -9.89 -15.79
CA THR A 252 31.92 -10.06 -16.72
C THR A 252 31.41 -9.91 -18.13
N ALA A 253 32.15 -9.22 -18.99
CA ALA A 253 31.82 -9.05 -20.39
C ALA A 253 33.08 -9.08 -21.25
N SER A 254 32.87 -9.16 -22.56
CA SER A 254 33.94 -9.12 -23.56
C SER A 254 33.48 -8.21 -24.70
N LYS A 255 34.39 -7.39 -25.24
CA LYS A 255 34.10 -6.45 -26.32
C LYS A 255 35.18 -6.52 -27.39
N ASP A 256 34.73 -6.71 -28.62
CA ASP A 256 35.52 -6.52 -29.82
C ASP A 256 35.57 -5.05 -30.21
N PHE A 257 36.75 -4.58 -30.61
CA PHE A 257 36.99 -3.20 -31.05
C PHE A 257 37.34 -3.18 -32.54
N ASP A 258 36.78 -2.22 -33.26
CA ASP A 258 37.03 -2.05 -34.68
C ASP A 258 38.40 -1.38 -34.92
N MET A 259 39.12 -1.85 -35.95
CA MET A 259 40.49 -1.42 -36.30
C MET A 259 40.74 0.10 -36.41
N PRO A 260 39.84 0.94 -36.96
CA PRO A 260 40.16 2.36 -37.19
C PRO A 260 40.46 3.16 -35.91
N ASP A 261 39.87 2.81 -34.78
CA ASP A 261 40.04 3.54 -33.50
C ASP A 261 41.33 3.15 -32.76
N ILE A 262 41.96 2.05 -33.19
CA ILE A 262 43.13 1.44 -32.55
C ILE A 262 44.42 1.70 -33.33
N VAL A 263 44.34 1.97 -34.65
CA VAL A 263 45.50 2.13 -35.54
C VAL A 263 46.42 3.29 -35.10
N ASP A 264 45.88 4.42 -34.65
CA ASP A 264 46.67 5.57 -34.17
C ASP A 264 47.44 5.25 -32.86
N TRP A 265 46.94 4.32 -32.05
CA TRP A 265 47.63 3.82 -30.84
C TRP A 265 48.58 2.66 -31.16
N VAL A 266 48.23 1.85 -32.16
CA VAL A 266 48.99 0.67 -32.59
C VAL A 266 50.30 1.02 -33.28
N ASP A 267 50.45 2.18 -33.91
CA ASP A 267 51.74 2.61 -34.46
C ASP A 267 52.86 2.66 -33.38
N GLU A 268 52.55 2.95 -32.11
CA GLU A 268 53.50 2.85 -30.99
C GLU A 268 53.67 1.41 -30.45
N LEU A 269 52.63 0.57 -30.56
CA LEU A 269 52.65 -0.82 -30.10
C LEU A 269 53.34 -1.77 -31.09
N VAL A 270 53.21 -1.52 -32.40
CA VAL A 270 53.91 -2.22 -33.48
C VAL A 270 55.41 -2.08 -33.29
N ASP A 271 55.91 -0.92 -32.85
CA ASP A 271 57.31 -0.74 -32.48
C ASP A 271 57.72 -1.58 -31.25
N TRP A 272 56.85 -1.77 -30.26
CA TRP A 272 57.14 -2.61 -29.08
C TRP A 272 57.07 -4.12 -29.40
N VAL A 273 56.09 -4.55 -30.18
CA VAL A 273 55.90 -5.94 -30.63
C VAL A 273 56.98 -6.33 -31.64
N ALA A 274 57.30 -5.46 -32.60
CA ALA A 274 58.42 -5.64 -33.51
C ALA A 274 59.76 -5.67 -32.76
N ALA A 275 59.99 -4.78 -31.77
CA ALA A 275 61.24 -4.76 -30.99
C ALA A 275 61.49 -6.03 -30.15
N VAL A 276 60.43 -6.73 -29.73
CA VAL A 276 60.56 -8.01 -28.99
C VAL A 276 60.83 -9.19 -29.92
N LEU A 277 60.39 -9.13 -31.17
CA LEU A 277 60.44 -10.25 -32.12
C LEU A 277 61.57 -10.14 -33.16
N THR A 278 61.96 -8.92 -33.56
CA THR A 278 63.03 -8.71 -34.54
C THR A 278 64.41 -8.74 -33.87
N LEU A 279 64.95 -9.93 -33.61
CA LEU A 279 66.40 -10.14 -33.40
C LEU A 279 67.21 -9.97 -34.71
N GLY A 280 66.91 -8.91 -35.47
CA GLY A 280 67.79 -8.29 -36.47
C GLY A 280 68.11 -9.03 -37.78
N ILE A 281 67.44 -10.12 -38.18
CA ILE A 281 67.80 -10.87 -39.41
C ILE A 281 66.60 -11.29 -40.32
N VAL A 282 65.34 -10.97 -39.98
CA VAL A 282 64.15 -11.43 -40.74
C VAL A 282 63.15 -10.27 -40.94
N ASP A 283 62.57 -10.16 -42.14
CA ASP A 283 61.45 -9.27 -42.45
C ASP A 283 60.15 -10.00 -42.08
N VAL A 284 59.32 -9.38 -41.25
CA VAL A 284 58.09 -10.00 -40.72
C VAL A 284 56.94 -9.04 -41.02
N ASP A 285 56.00 -9.48 -41.86
CA ASP A 285 54.73 -8.79 -42.05
C ASP A 285 53.76 -9.22 -40.94
N ILE A 286 53.15 -8.23 -40.27
CA ILE A 286 52.23 -8.45 -39.15
C ILE A 286 50.86 -7.90 -39.53
N ASP A 287 49.89 -8.81 -39.67
CA ASP A 287 48.48 -8.47 -39.82
C ASP A 287 47.77 -8.56 -38.46
N ILE A 288 46.99 -7.54 -38.11
CA ILE A 288 46.16 -7.56 -36.90
C ILE A 288 44.79 -8.13 -37.28
N ASP A 289 44.48 -9.33 -36.79
CA ASP A 289 43.22 -10.01 -37.12
C ASP A 289 42.05 -9.54 -36.24
N ARG A 290 42.32 -9.26 -34.96
CA ARG A 290 41.30 -8.98 -33.95
C ARG A 290 41.87 -8.28 -32.73
N VAL A 291 41.15 -7.31 -32.19
CA VAL A 291 41.42 -6.73 -30.87
C VAL A 291 40.17 -6.84 -30.01
N TRP A 292 40.31 -7.37 -28.81
CA TRP A 292 39.20 -7.46 -27.86
C TRP A 292 39.67 -7.28 -26.43
N ALA A 293 38.74 -6.90 -25.55
CA ALA A 293 38.99 -6.84 -24.13
C ALA A 293 37.96 -7.67 -23.36
N ASP A 294 38.45 -8.47 -22.42
CA ASP A 294 37.65 -9.09 -21.38
C ASP A 294 37.74 -8.23 -20.12
N PHE A 295 36.61 -7.90 -19.52
CA PHE A 295 36.56 -7.09 -18.31
C PHE A 295 35.49 -7.58 -17.38
N GLY A 296 35.62 -7.21 -16.12
CA GLY A 296 34.60 -7.50 -15.13
C GLY A 296 34.73 -6.64 -13.90
N ALA A 297 33.60 -6.51 -13.21
CA ALA A 297 33.51 -5.75 -11.98
C ALA A 297 32.76 -6.56 -10.93
N THR A 298 33.28 -6.55 -9.71
CA THR A 298 32.52 -6.89 -8.50
C THR A 298 32.13 -5.58 -7.83
N VAL A 299 30.87 -5.18 -7.96
CA VAL A 299 30.32 -3.99 -7.30
C VAL A 299 29.74 -4.39 -5.96
N ARG A 300 30.01 -3.62 -4.90
CA ARG A 300 29.50 -3.82 -3.54
C ARG A 300 28.89 -2.53 -3.03
N PHE A 301 27.63 -2.59 -2.62
CA PHE A 301 26.87 -1.43 -2.19
C PHE A 301 26.93 -1.26 -0.67
N GLY A 302 27.30 -0.06 -0.24
CA GLY A 302 27.07 0.42 1.13
C GLY A 302 25.61 0.82 1.34
N LYS A 303 25.23 1.11 2.58
CA LYS A 303 23.93 1.72 2.88
C LYS A 303 23.95 3.18 2.43
N PHE A 304 22.98 3.61 1.64
CA PHE A 304 22.82 5.03 1.32
C PHE A 304 22.18 5.79 2.48
N ASN A 305 22.57 7.05 2.64
CA ASN A 305 21.78 8.04 3.36
C ASN A 305 21.00 8.86 2.35
N PHE A 306 19.84 9.37 2.74
CA PHE A 306 19.06 10.26 1.89
C PHE A 306 18.57 11.46 2.68
N ASP A 307 18.38 12.60 2.00
CA ASP A 307 17.72 13.77 2.56
C ASP A 307 16.61 14.22 1.60
N MET A 308 15.40 14.40 2.10
CA MET A 308 14.25 14.84 1.31
C MET A 308 14.46 16.26 0.80
N LYS A 309 13.94 16.53 -0.40
CA LYS A 309 13.95 17.84 -1.05
C LYS A 309 12.57 18.14 -1.64
N PRO A 310 12.14 19.41 -1.66
CA PRO A 310 10.89 19.80 -2.30
C PRO A 310 10.82 19.36 -3.77
N GLY A 311 9.61 19.03 -4.22
CA GLY A 311 9.36 18.64 -5.61
C GLY A 311 9.56 17.15 -5.89
N ASN A 312 9.26 16.30 -4.91
CA ASN A 312 9.34 14.84 -5.01
C ASN A 312 10.76 14.35 -5.29
N LYS A 313 11.73 14.90 -4.56
CA LYS A 313 13.15 14.57 -4.72
C LYS A 313 13.78 14.13 -3.41
N ILE A 314 14.81 13.30 -3.51
CA ILE A 314 15.75 13.02 -2.42
C ILE A 314 17.18 13.20 -2.93
N MET A 315 18.05 13.66 -2.04
CA MET A 315 19.50 13.68 -2.25
C MET A 315 20.10 12.46 -1.58
N LEU A 316 20.79 11.63 -2.33
CA LEU A 316 21.44 10.41 -1.86
C LEU A 316 22.94 10.63 -1.67
N ASN A 317 23.44 10.15 -0.55
CA ASN A 317 24.86 10.14 -0.21
C ASN A 317 25.27 8.73 0.24
N GLY A 318 26.45 8.27 -0.13
CA GLY A 318 26.93 6.97 0.31
C GLY A 318 28.23 6.56 -0.36
N SER A 319 28.58 5.29 -0.25
CA SER A 319 29.76 4.76 -0.92
C SER A 319 29.51 3.40 -1.54
N ILE A 320 30.18 3.18 -2.67
CA ILE A 320 30.21 1.95 -3.43
C ILE A 320 31.65 1.48 -3.47
N SER A 321 31.87 0.18 -3.30
CA SER A 321 33.19 -0.42 -3.47
C SER A 321 33.19 -1.31 -4.71
N ALA A 322 34.16 -1.11 -5.60
CA ALA A 322 34.31 -1.90 -6.80
C ALA A 322 35.67 -2.62 -6.86
N ASP A 323 35.66 -3.89 -7.28
CA ASP A 323 36.85 -4.58 -7.79
C ASP A 323 36.72 -4.69 -9.30
N ILE A 324 37.59 -4.02 -10.05
CA ILE A 324 37.50 -3.96 -11.51
C ILE A 324 38.75 -4.61 -12.10
N TRP A 325 38.57 -5.41 -13.15
CA TRP A 325 39.66 -6.00 -13.90
C TRP A 325 39.42 -5.86 -15.39
N LEU A 326 40.51 -5.73 -16.14
CA LEU A 326 40.53 -5.57 -17.59
C LEU A 326 41.70 -6.38 -18.16
N LYS A 327 41.42 -7.16 -19.21
CA LYS A 327 42.42 -7.88 -19.99
C LYS A 327 42.18 -7.61 -21.47
N ALA A 328 43.12 -6.91 -22.10
CA ALA A 328 43.05 -6.64 -23.53
C ALA A 328 43.98 -7.60 -24.28
N TYR A 329 43.51 -8.05 -25.43
CA TYR A 329 44.21 -8.99 -26.29
C TYR A 329 44.20 -8.50 -27.73
N VAL A 330 45.26 -8.82 -28.43
CA VAL A 330 45.35 -8.71 -29.88
C VAL A 330 45.67 -10.08 -30.46
N GLN A 331 44.98 -10.44 -31.52
CA GLN A 331 45.35 -11.55 -32.38
C GLN A 331 46.08 -10.99 -33.58
N ILE A 332 47.29 -11.49 -33.80
CA ILE A 332 48.10 -11.13 -34.96
C ILE A 332 48.42 -12.40 -35.76
N THR A 333 48.51 -12.23 -37.07
CA THR A 333 49.07 -13.24 -37.98
C THR A 333 50.40 -12.71 -38.47
N GLU A 334 51.45 -13.45 -38.13
CA GLU A 334 52.82 -13.16 -38.57
C GLU A 334 53.11 -13.98 -39.83
N THR A 335 53.49 -13.29 -40.90
CA THR A 335 53.94 -13.90 -42.15
C THR A 335 55.45 -13.74 -42.23
N THR A 336 56.17 -14.86 -42.13
CA THR A 336 57.64 -14.84 -42.22
C THR A 336 58.07 -14.97 -43.68
N GLU A 337 58.72 -13.93 -44.20
CA GLU A 337 59.23 -13.92 -45.56
C GLU A 337 60.75 -14.17 -45.60
N LEU A 338 61.20 -15.06 -46.50
CA LEU A 338 62.62 -15.22 -46.81
C LEU A 338 62.96 -14.54 -48.15
N PHE A 339 64.17 -13.98 -48.23
CA PHE A 339 64.73 -13.36 -49.44
C PHE A 339 63.98 -12.12 -49.96
N TRP A 340 63.62 -11.17 -49.08
CA TRP A 340 63.01 -9.89 -49.47
C TRP A 340 61.63 -10.09 -50.17
N GLY A 341 60.74 -10.89 -49.57
CA GLY A 341 59.38 -11.12 -50.07
C GLY A 341 59.23 -12.01 -51.29
N LEU A 342 60.14 -12.97 -51.49
CA LEU A 342 60.07 -13.91 -52.63
C LEU A 342 59.48 -15.28 -52.27
N VAL A 343 59.44 -15.66 -50.99
CA VAL A 343 58.88 -16.93 -50.51
C VAL A 343 58.26 -16.76 -49.12
N ASP A 344 56.95 -16.93 -49.02
CA ASP A 344 56.23 -17.09 -47.74
C ASP A 344 56.51 -18.48 -47.19
N VAL A 345 57.04 -18.55 -45.96
CA VAL A 345 57.57 -19.80 -45.41
C VAL A 345 56.65 -20.39 -44.37
N ASP A 346 56.05 -19.55 -43.54
CA ASP A 346 55.18 -19.97 -42.45
C ASP A 346 54.28 -18.80 -42.03
N GLU A 347 53.00 -19.10 -41.80
CA GLU A 347 52.02 -18.18 -41.21
C GLU A 347 51.73 -18.68 -39.79
N THR A 348 52.00 -17.84 -38.79
CA THR A 348 51.68 -18.17 -37.40
C THR A 348 50.74 -17.13 -36.82
N THR A 349 49.52 -17.56 -36.50
CA THR A 349 48.58 -16.74 -35.74
C THR A 349 48.86 -16.88 -34.25
N SER A 350 49.08 -15.76 -33.57
CA SER A 350 49.33 -15.71 -32.13
C SER A 350 48.38 -14.72 -31.43
N THR A 351 48.06 -15.00 -30.17
CA THR A 351 47.30 -14.08 -29.32
C THR A 351 48.23 -13.47 -28.29
N ILE A 352 48.39 -12.16 -28.36
CA ILE A 352 49.21 -11.38 -27.45
C ILE A 352 48.29 -10.68 -26.45
N LYS A 353 48.61 -10.80 -25.17
CA LYS A 353 47.93 -10.02 -24.13
C LYS A 353 48.61 -8.66 -24.01
N LEU A 354 47.86 -7.60 -24.27
CA LEU A 354 48.31 -6.21 -24.20
C LEU A 354 48.36 -5.73 -22.75
N PHE A 355 47.26 -5.93 -22.03
CA PHE A 355 47.07 -5.45 -20.66
C PHE A 355 46.47 -6.55 -19.76
N ASP A 356 46.86 -6.56 -18.49
CA ASP A 356 46.22 -7.36 -17.43
C ASP A 356 46.17 -6.49 -16.18
N LEU A 357 45.10 -5.70 -16.08
CA LEU A 357 44.94 -4.68 -15.07
C LEU A 357 43.87 -5.09 -14.07
N ARG A 358 44.12 -4.76 -12.80
CA ARG A 358 43.20 -5.05 -11.72
C ARG A 358 43.32 -4.00 -10.63
N ILE A 359 42.17 -3.53 -10.17
CA ILE A 359 42.02 -2.73 -8.97
C ILE A 359 41.03 -3.44 -8.04
N ASN A 360 41.33 -3.46 -6.75
CA ASN A 360 40.45 -4.06 -5.75
C ASN A 360 40.16 -3.02 -4.68
N GLY A 361 38.93 -3.00 -4.18
CA GLY A 361 38.49 -2.10 -3.13
C GLY A 361 38.52 -0.63 -3.55
N LEU A 362 38.30 -0.32 -4.82
CA LEU A 362 38.12 1.07 -5.26
C LEU A 362 36.89 1.62 -4.53
N ASN A 363 37.10 2.62 -3.67
CA ASN A 363 36.00 3.30 -2.99
C ASN A 363 35.53 4.45 -3.86
N ILE A 364 34.23 4.45 -4.14
CA ILE A 364 33.55 5.43 -4.98
C ILE A 364 32.56 6.11 -4.05
N ASP A 365 32.87 7.35 -3.68
CA ASP A 365 32.00 8.14 -2.83
C ASP A 365 30.95 8.82 -3.72
N LEU A 366 29.68 8.62 -3.40
CA LEU A 366 28.57 9.34 -3.99
C LEU A 366 28.44 10.65 -3.23
N GLU A 367 29.04 11.71 -3.77
CA GLU A 367 29.00 13.04 -3.17
C GLU A 367 27.60 13.65 -3.22
N SER A 368 26.87 13.42 -4.32
CA SER A 368 25.45 13.74 -4.43
C SER A 368 24.82 13.01 -5.61
N ALA A 369 23.78 12.22 -5.36
CA ALA A 369 22.90 11.69 -6.39
C ALA A 369 21.47 12.19 -6.17
N GLU A 370 20.82 12.65 -7.23
CA GLU A 370 19.42 13.07 -7.17
C GLU A 370 18.53 11.90 -7.55
N ALA A 371 17.53 11.61 -6.72
CA ALA A 371 16.50 10.64 -7.02
C ALA A 371 15.11 11.24 -6.92
N HIS A 372 14.20 10.77 -7.77
CA HIS A 372 12.80 11.19 -7.79
C HIS A 372 11.95 10.19 -7.01
N VAL A 373 11.14 10.70 -6.07
CA VAL A 373 10.22 9.93 -5.25
C VAL A 373 8.91 9.72 -6.00
N TYR A 374 8.44 8.49 -6.05
CA TYR A 374 7.19 8.13 -6.69
C TYR A 374 6.52 6.93 -6.00
N LEU A 375 5.29 6.62 -6.42
CA LEU A 375 4.60 5.39 -6.04
C LEU A 375 4.76 4.38 -7.17
N ASP A 376 5.30 3.19 -6.85
CA ASP A 376 5.47 2.13 -7.84
C ASP A 376 4.12 1.48 -8.24
N SER A 377 4.17 0.47 -9.11
CA SER A 377 2.97 -0.26 -9.56
C SER A 377 2.24 -1.02 -8.43
N SER A 378 2.84 -1.15 -7.26
CA SER A 378 2.26 -1.74 -6.06
C SER A 378 1.93 -0.66 -5.01
N ASN A 379 1.91 0.62 -5.40
CA ASN A 379 1.70 1.78 -4.54
C ASN A 379 2.69 1.89 -3.36
N GLN A 380 3.91 1.36 -3.50
CA GLN A 380 4.99 1.55 -2.52
C GLN A 380 5.66 2.89 -2.74
N LEU A 381 5.97 3.61 -1.66
CA LEU A 381 6.76 4.84 -1.76
C LEU A 381 8.23 4.45 -1.97
N THR A 382 8.72 4.73 -3.17
CA THR A 382 10.08 4.40 -3.60
C THR A 382 10.75 5.60 -4.26
N ALA A 383 12.04 5.50 -4.55
CA ALA A 383 12.78 6.50 -5.31
C ALA A 383 13.71 5.86 -6.33
N ASP A 384 13.77 6.46 -7.51
CA ASP A 384 14.69 6.10 -8.59
C ASP A 384 15.68 7.23 -8.82
N ILE A 385 16.95 6.88 -9.02
CA ILE A 385 18.00 7.85 -9.32
C ILE A 385 17.75 8.45 -10.70
N THR A 386 17.68 9.77 -10.76
CA THR A 386 17.51 10.54 -12.00
C THR A 386 18.81 11.20 -12.45
N ASP A 387 19.71 11.49 -11.52
CA ASP A 387 21.01 12.07 -11.80
C ASP A 387 22.07 11.48 -10.87
N LEU A 388 23.18 11.05 -11.47
CA LEU A 388 24.23 10.29 -10.79
C LEU A 388 25.58 10.74 -11.33
N ASP A 389 26.26 11.59 -10.56
CA ASP A 389 27.64 11.95 -10.84
C ASP A 389 28.57 10.99 -10.09
N ILE A 390 29.21 10.10 -10.85
CA ILE A 390 30.21 9.18 -10.30
C ILE A 390 31.52 9.39 -11.05
N THR A 391 32.55 9.76 -10.30
CA THR A 391 33.92 9.74 -10.79
C THR A 391 34.59 8.43 -10.40
N PHE A 392 35.08 7.68 -11.39
CA PHE A 392 35.93 6.50 -11.18
C PHE A 392 37.41 6.86 -11.37
N PRO A 393 38.19 7.09 -10.30
CA PRO A 393 39.61 7.37 -10.44
C PRO A 393 40.37 6.06 -10.68
N LEU A 394 40.32 5.55 -11.91
CA LEU A 394 41.14 4.42 -12.34
C LEU A 394 42.56 4.92 -12.65
N PRO A 395 43.60 4.46 -11.92
CA PRO A 395 44.98 4.89 -12.13
C PRO A 395 45.65 4.13 -13.30
N TRP A 396 44.86 3.69 -14.27
CA TRP A 396 45.34 2.85 -15.37
C TRP A 396 45.85 3.72 -16.50
N ASP A 397 47.10 3.48 -16.88
CA ASP A 397 47.75 4.14 -18.02
C ASP A 397 47.45 3.32 -19.28
N ILE A 398 46.23 3.47 -19.80
CA ILE A 398 45.70 2.79 -20.99
C ILE A 398 45.05 3.80 -21.94
N PRO A 399 44.81 3.44 -23.21
CA PRO A 399 44.11 4.31 -24.15
C PRO A 399 42.77 4.82 -23.61
N GLU A 400 42.50 6.10 -23.84
CA GLU A 400 41.32 6.81 -23.33
C GLU A 400 40.02 6.09 -23.75
N PHE A 401 39.91 5.64 -25.00
CA PHE A 401 38.72 4.91 -25.47
C PHE A 401 38.45 3.60 -24.71
N LEU A 402 39.49 2.87 -24.28
CA LEU A 402 39.33 1.65 -23.46
C LEU A 402 38.98 2.00 -22.03
N LEU A 403 39.60 3.04 -21.50
CA LEU A 403 39.34 3.53 -20.15
C LEU A 403 37.89 3.99 -20.02
N ASP A 404 37.45 4.87 -20.94
CA ASP A 404 36.09 5.41 -21.01
C ASP A 404 35.06 4.27 -21.14
N TYR A 405 35.29 3.33 -22.06
CA TYR A 405 34.37 2.21 -22.25
C TYR A 405 34.23 1.34 -20.98
N VAL A 406 35.34 1.05 -20.29
CA VAL A 406 35.29 0.27 -19.05
C VAL A 406 34.63 1.07 -17.93
N VAL A 407 34.92 2.36 -17.81
CA VAL A 407 34.29 3.24 -16.81
C VAL A 407 32.78 3.29 -17.05
N ASP A 408 32.34 3.60 -18.26
CA ASP A 408 30.92 3.64 -18.65
C ASP A 408 30.23 2.31 -18.36
N TRP A 409 30.86 1.19 -18.73
CA TRP A 409 30.29 -0.13 -18.44
C TRP A 409 30.16 -0.40 -16.92
N VAL A 410 31.14 0.02 -16.11
CA VAL A 410 31.04 -0.13 -14.65
C VAL A 410 29.98 0.81 -14.07
N VAL A 411 29.83 2.04 -14.59
CA VAL A 411 28.75 2.96 -14.23
C VAL A 411 27.39 2.31 -14.51
N ASP A 412 27.21 1.72 -15.69
CA ASP A 412 25.98 0.98 -16.04
C ASP A 412 25.72 -0.15 -15.04
N GLN A 413 26.76 -0.92 -14.66
CA GLN A 413 26.60 -1.97 -13.65
C GLN A 413 26.21 -1.43 -12.27
N VAL A 414 26.65 -0.23 -11.90
CA VAL A 414 26.23 0.43 -10.66
C VAL A 414 24.77 0.84 -10.73
N VAL A 415 24.35 1.48 -11.83
CA VAL A 415 22.98 1.98 -12.04
C VAL A 415 22.00 0.81 -12.11
N ASP A 416 22.29 -0.20 -12.93
CA ASP A 416 21.38 -1.34 -13.19
C ASP A 416 21.19 -2.25 -11.97
N ASN A 417 22.15 -2.25 -11.03
CA ASN A 417 22.13 -3.12 -9.87
C ASN A 417 21.99 -2.35 -8.55
N LEU A 418 21.61 -1.08 -8.60
CA LEU A 418 21.42 -0.28 -7.40
C LEU A 418 20.29 -0.89 -6.54
N PRO A 419 20.53 -1.15 -5.24
CA PRO A 419 19.50 -1.66 -4.36
C PRO A 419 18.29 -0.71 -4.29
N PRO A 420 17.04 -1.23 -4.27
CA PRO A 420 15.85 -0.39 -4.23
C PRO A 420 15.81 0.47 -2.97
N LEU A 421 15.33 1.71 -3.13
CA LEU A 421 15.15 2.68 -2.04
C LEU A 421 13.72 2.58 -1.51
N VAL A 422 13.47 1.57 -0.68
CA VAL A 422 12.15 1.34 -0.06
C VAL A 422 11.93 2.37 1.06
N LEU A 423 11.14 3.41 0.79
CA LEU A 423 10.85 4.49 1.75
C LEU A 423 9.63 4.15 2.62
N PHE A 424 8.60 3.54 2.03
CA PHE A 424 7.41 3.09 2.75
C PHE A 424 6.72 1.92 2.01
N PRO A 425 6.12 0.94 2.73
CA PRO A 425 5.38 -0.16 2.12
C PRO A 425 4.17 0.29 1.29
N ALA A 426 3.57 -0.67 0.58
CA ALA A 426 2.44 -0.48 -0.31
C ALA A 426 1.26 0.22 0.39
N ILE A 427 0.73 1.25 -0.27
CA ILE A 427 -0.48 1.95 0.13
C ILE A 427 -1.64 1.33 -0.67
N ILE A 428 -2.38 0.41 -0.04
CA ILE A 428 -3.75 0.02 -0.36
C ILE A 428 -3.95 -0.55 -1.79
N GLU A 429 -3.89 -1.88 -1.91
CA GLU A 429 -4.69 -2.65 -2.88
C GLU A 429 -5.01 -4.01 -2.28
N GLU A 430 -6.27 -4.26 -1.95
CA GLU A 430 -6.69 -5.52 -1.34
C GLU A 430 -8.07 -5.97 -1.86
N THR A 431 -8.22 -7.28 -1.99
CA THR A 431 -9.55 -7.91 -2.06
C THR A 431 -10.11 -8.02 -0.66
N ILE A 432 -11.37 -7.64 -0.45
CA ILE A 432 -12.00 -7.81 0.86
C ILE A 432 -12.12 -9.31 1.15
N PRO A 433 -11.61 -9.81 2.29
CA PRO A 433 -11.62 -11.23 2.63
C PRO A 433 -13.00 -11.87 2.46
N ASP A 434 -13.03 -13.08 1.90
CA ASP A 434 -14.25 -13.85 1.61
C ASP A 434 -15.22 -13.17 0.62
N THR A 435 -14.76 -12.21 -0.18
CA THR A 435 -15.57 -11.56 -1.20
C THR A 435 -14.89 -11.49 -2.56
N THR A 436 -15.68 -11.17 -3.59
CA THR A 436 -15.23 -10.82 -4.95
C THR A 436 -15.10 -9.31 -5.13
N ILE A 437 -15.25 -8.53 -4.06
CA ILE A 437 -15.14 -7.07 -4.10
C ILE A 437 -13.67 -6.70 -4.17
N THR A 438 -13.34 -5.88 -5.16
CA THR A 438 -12.02 -5.26 -5.28
C THR A 438 -12.07 -3.84 -4.75
N VAL A 439 -10.99 -3.43 -4.11
CA VAL A 439 -10.74 -2.06 -3.66
C VAL A 439 -9.61 -1.50 -4.51
N GLU A 440 -9.86 -0.40 -5.19
CA GLU A 440 -8.88 0.28 -6.04
C GLU A 440 -8.58 1.66 -5.47
N ALA A 441 -7.29 2.00 -5.35
CA ALA A 441 -6.84 3.31 -4.91
C ALA A 441 -6.41 4.16 -6.11
N THR A 442 -7.05 5.31 -6.30
CA THR A 442 -6.63 6.32 -7.27
C THR A 442 -5.86 7.41 -6.54
N VAL A 443 -4.54 7.43 -6.70
CA VAL A 443 -3.69 8.46 -6.10
C VAL A 443 -3.88 9.78 -6.85
N ASN A 444 -4.34 10.79 -6.12
CA ASN A 444 -4.58 12.13 -6.69
C ASN A 444 -3.45 13.10 -6.36
N LYS A 445 -2.68 12.83 -5.31
CA LYS A 445 -1.58 13.67 -4.85
C LYS A 445 -0.46 12.82 -4.27
N LEU A 446 0.76 13.08 -4.73
CA LEU A 446 2.00 12.78 -4.02
C LEU A 446 2.75 14.10 -3.88
N PHE A 447 2.98 14.51 -2.65
CA PHE A 447 3.67 15.74 -2.33
C PHE A 447 4.74 15.49 -1.27
N VAL A 448 5.99 15.67 -1.67
CA VAL A 448 7.13 15.69 -0.78
C VAL A 448 7.47 17.13 -0.43
N ASP A 449 7.37 17.45 0.86
CA ASP A 449 7.94 18.65 1.46
C ASP A 449 9.04 18.25 2.44
N GLU A 450 9.99 19.12 2.73
CA GLU A 450 10.89 18.84 3.85
C GLU A 450 10.10 19.04 5.16
N PRO A 451 9.94 18.03 6.03
CA PRO A 451 10.58 16.69 6.07
C PRO A 451 9.58 15.50 6.01
N GLU A 452 8.59 15.51 5.11
CA GLU A 452 7.56 14.48 5.01
C GLU A 452 7.06 14.24 3.57
N ALA A 453 6.61 13.01 3.29
CA ALA A 453 5.85 12.71 2.08
C ALA A 453 4.38 12.55 2.44
N LEU A 454 3.53 13.23 1.69
CA LEU A 454 2.08 13.21 1.82
C LEU A 454 1.48 12.60 0.56
N VAL A 455 0.70 11.53 0.74
CA VAL A 455 -0.05 10.86 -0.30
C VAL A 455 -1.53 11.05 -0.03
N ALA A 456 -2.31 11.46 -1.03
CA ALA A 456 -3.76 11.50 -0.93
C ALA A 456 -4.39 10.71 -2.09
N ALA A 457 -5.38 9.89 -1.75
CA ALA A 457 -6.00 8.97 -2.69
C ALA A 457 -7.51 8.84 -2.49
N ASN A 458 -8.22 8.59 -3.59
CA ASN A 458 -9.61 8.17 -3.56
C ASN A 458 -9.70 6.66 -3.69
N ILE A 459 -10.44 6.06 -2.78
CA ILE A 459 -10.72 4.63 -2.78
C ILE A 459 -12.07 4.36 -3.45
N GLU A 460 -12.06 3.51 -4.46
CA GLU A 460 -13.24 3.02 -5.18
C GLU A 460 -13.42 1.51 -4.95
N THR A 461 -14.66 1.04 -4.99
CA THR A 461 -14.99 -0.38 -4.83
C THR A 461 -15.76 -0.90 -6.04
N SER A 462 -15.44 -2.12 -6.46
CA SER A 462 -16.13 -2.79 -7.57
C SER A 462 -16.70 -4.13 -7.13
N GLY A 463 -17.72 -4.64 -7.84
CA GLY A 463 -18.31 -5.96 -7.57
C GLY A 463 -19.40 -6.02 -6.49
N ILE A 464 -19.78 -4.89 -5.88
CA ILE A 464 -20.82 -4.83 -4.84
C ILE A 464 -22.19 -5.41 -5.28
N GLY A 465 -22.54 -5.26 -6.56
CA GLY A 465 -23.81 -5.80 -7.11
C GLY A 465 -23.92 -7.33 -6.98
N SER A 466 -22.80 -8.05 -6.85
CA SER A 466 -22.79 -9.49 -6.58
C SER A 466 -23.31 -9.86 -5.20
N TYR A 467 -23.43 -8.90 -4.29
CA TYR A 467 -23.87 -9.13 -2.90
C TYR A 467 -25.18 -8.43 -2.55
N ALA A 468 -25.57 -7.42 -3.33
CA ALA A 468 -26.79 -6.67 -3.07
C ALA A 468 -28.02 -7.60 -2.88
N PRO A 469 -28.76 -7.47 -1.75
CA PRO A 469 -29.94 -8.26 -1.44
C PRO A 469 -31.14 -7.96 -2.35
N TYR A 470 -31.14 -6.82 -3.03
CA TYR A 470 -32.24 -6.41 -3.91
C TYR A 470 -31.76 -6.14 -5.34
N VAL A 471 -32.60 -6.52 -6.29
CA VAL A 471 -32.40 -6.29 -7.73
C VAL A 471 -33.62 -5.58 -8.29
N ALA A 472 -33.44 -4.37 -8.76
CA ALA A 472 -34.45 -3.58 -9.44
C ALA A 472 -34.35 -3.74 -10.96
N ASN A 473 -35.49 -3.66 -11.63
CA ASN A 473 -35.59 -3.71 -13.08
C ASN A 473 -35.84 -2.30 -13.62
N ASN A 474 -34.82 -1.66 -14.21
CA ASN A 474 -34.92 -0.31 -14.76
C ASN A 474 -35.64 -0.22 -16.12
N ASN A 475 -36.23 -1.33 -16.59
CA ASN A 475 -37.11 -1.31 -17.75
C ASN A 475 -38.36 -0.48 -17.43
N PRO A 476 -38.66 0.61 -18.17
CA PRO A 476 -39.84 1.45 -17.92
C PRO A 476 -41.18 0.70 -17.94
N GLU A 477 -41.25 -0.46 -18.60
CA GLU A 477 -42.46 -1.31 -18.64
C GLU A 477 -42.64 -2.18 -17.38
N SER A 478 -41.63 -2.28 -16.52
CA SER A 478 -41.63 -3.16 -15.34
C SER A 478 -40.63 -2.62 -14.31
N LEU A 479 -40.97 -1.47 -13.71
CA LEU A 479 -40.20 -0.81 -12.66
C LEU A 479 -40.47 -1.46 -11.29
N GLU A 480 -40.04 -2.71 -11.14
CA GLU A 480 -40.15 -3.47 -9.89
C GLU A 480 -38.79 -3.71 -9.25
N VAL A 481 -38.75 -3.68 -7.93
CA VAL A 481 -37.63 -4.20 -7.12
C VAL A 481 -37.98 -5.57 -6.57
N HIS A 482 -36.99 -6.47 -6.61
CA HIS A 482 -37.11 -7.85 -6.19
C HIS A 482 -36.08 -8.18 -5.11
N LYS A 483 -36.40 -9.14 -4.23
CA LYS A 483 -35.36 -9.86 -3.48
C LYS A 483 -34.46 -10.61 -4.46
N ARG A 484 -33.17 -10.71 -4.15
CA ARG A 484 -32.15 -11.31 -5.03
C ARG A 484 -32.47 -12.75 -5.44
N ASP A 485 -33.08 -13.51 -4.54
CA ASP A 485 -33.47 -14.91 -4.71
C ASP A 485 -34.84 -15.08 -5.38
N CYS A 486 -35.53 -13.98 -5.70
CA CYS A 486 -36.80 -14.04 -6.41
C CYS A 486 -36.61 -14.59 -7.83
N GLU A 487 -37.45 -15.54 -8.23
CA GLU A 487 -37.45 -16.10 -9.58
C GLU A 487 -37.53 -15.01 -10.67
N TRP A 488 -38.29 -13.94 -10.42
CA TRP A 488 -38.45 -12.83 -11.35
C TRP A 488 -37.21 -11.94 -11.44
N ALA A 489 -36.43 -11.81 -10.37
CA ALA A 489 -35.14 -11.11 -10.40
C ALA A 489 -34.18 -11.79 -11.39
N HIS A 490 -34.15 -13.13 -11.40
CA HIS A 490 -33.30 -13.90 -12.33
C HIS A 490 -33.72 -13.77 -13.80
N ARG A 491 -34.99 -13.46 -14.06
CA ARG A 491 -35.53 -13.25 -15.42
C ARG A 491 -35.29 -11.84 -15.94
N THR A 492 -34.99 -10.88 -15.07
CA THR A 492 -34.60 -9.52 -15.49
C THR A 492 -33.31 -9.59 -16.29
N ALA A 493 -33.32 -9.02 -17.49
CA ALA A 493 -32.12 -9.00 -18.34
C ALA A 493 -31.00 -8.20 -17.66
N TYR A 494 -29.76 -8.68 -17.74
CA TYR A 494 -28.62 -8.06 -17.03
C TYR A 494 -28.47 -6.55 -17.27
N ARG A 495 -28.72 -6.07 -18.50
CA ARG A 495 -28.65 -4.64 -18.85
C ARG A 495 -29.70 -3.76 -18.14
N HIS A 496 -30.74 -4.38 -17.59
CA HIS A 496 -31.82 -3.70 -16.89
C HIS A 496 -31.75 -3.90 -15.37
N ARG A 497 -30.72 -4.58 -14.86
CA ARG A 497 -30.57 -4.80 -13.42
C ARG A 497 -29.87 -3.61 -12.79
N GLU A 498 -30.52 -3.03 -11.80
CA GLU A 498 -29.92 -2.14 -10.82
C GLU A 498 -29.90 -2.83 -9.47
N TYR A 499 -28.86 -2.63 -8.68
CA TYR A 499 -28.63 -3.36 -7.44
C TYR A 499 -28.77 -2.41 -6.26
N TYR A 500 -29.57 -2.82 -5.29
CA TYR A 500 -29.87 -2.03 -4.10
C TYR A 500 -29.53 -2.81 -2.85
N CYS A 501 -28.93 -2.12 -1.88
CA CYS A 501 -28.68 -2.68 -0.55
C CYS A 501 -29.85 -2.48 0.40
N ASP A 502 -30.56 -1.38 0.20
CA ASP A 502 -31.65 -0.92 1.05
C ASP A 502 -32.89 -0.76 0.18
N LEU A 503 -34.00 -1.32 0.64
CA LEU A 503 -35.24 -1.39 -0.13
C LEU A 503 -35.87 0.00 -0.30
N GLU A 504 -35.80 0.83 0.74
CA GLU A 504 -36.32 2.19 0.75
C GLU A 504 -35.67 3.07 -0.32
N LYS A 505 -34.36 2.90 -0.56
CA LYS A 505 -33.67 3.62 -1.62
C LYS A 505 -34.20 3.23 -3.00
N ALA A 506 -34.50 1.96 -3.23
CA ALA A 506 -35.13 1.54 -4.48
C ALA A 506 -36.51 2.21 -4.66
N PHE A 507 -37.30 2.31 -3.58
CA PHE A 507 -38.59 3.00 -3.63
C PHE A 507 -38.44 4.52 -3.86
N ALA A 508 -37.47 5.17 -3.23
CA ALA A 508 -37.15 6.57 -3.44
C ALA A 508 -36.73 6.87 -4.89
N ASP A 509 -36.03 5.93 -5.53
CA ASP A 509 -35.65 5.99 -6.95
C ASP A 509 -36.82 5.65 -7.91
N GLY A 510 -38.00 5.33 -7.37
CA GLY A 510 -39.27 5.22 -8.10
C GLY A 510 -39.72 3.80 -8.46
N TYR A 511 -39.00 2.79 -8.00
CA TYR A 511 -39.37 1.37 -8.16
C TYR A 511 -40.56 1.00 -7.26
N ASP A 512 -41.36 0.02 -7.68
CA ASP A 512 -42.43 -0.56 -6.86
C ASP A 512 -42.01 -1.94 -6.33
N GLY A 513 -42.61 -2.40 -5.23
CA GLY A 513 -42.32 -3.74 -4.71
C GLY A 513 -42.83 -4.82 -5.67
N CYS A 514 -42.05 -5.87 -5.91
CA CYS A 514 -42.55 -7.01 -6.67
C CYS A 514 -43.68 -7.72 -5.91
N ALA A 515 -44.81 -7.94 -6.60
CA ALA A 515 -46.01 -8.59 -6.06
C ALA A 515 -45.75 -9.96 -5.38
N TYR A 516 -44.70 -10.67 -5.79
CA TYR A 516 -44.40 -12.03 -5.33
C TYR A 516 -43.48 -12.07 -4.12
N CYS A 517 -42.36 -11.35 -4.16
CA CYS A 517 -41.36 -11.41 -3.08
C CYS A 517 -41.46 -10.24 -2.08
N LEU A 518 -42.17 -9.17 -2.43
CA LEU A 518 -42.37 -7.97 -1.63
C LEU A 518 -43.85 -7.51 -1.66
N PRO A 519 -44.83 -8.39 -1.37
CA PRO A 519 -46.26 -8.10 -1.54
C PRO A 519 -46.76 -6.93 -0.69
N LYS A 520 -46.13 -6.66 0.47
CA LYS A 520 -46.49 -5.53 1.34
C LYS A 520 -46.19 -4.17 0.68
N TYR A 521 -45.24 -4.12 -0.24
CA TYR A 521 -44.75 -2.89 -0.87
C TYR A 521 -45.15 -2.77 -2.35
N HIS A 522 -46.05 -3.63 -2.81
CA HIS A 522 -46.53 -3.65 -4.19
C HIS A 522 -47.81 -2.81 -4.31
N HIS A 523 -47.80 -1.79 -5.17
CA HIS A 523 -48.89 -0.82 -5.27
C HIS A 523 -49.50 -0.72 -6.68
N ARG A 524 -48.84 -1.22 -7.73
CA ARG A 524 -49.21 -0.97 -9.13
C ARG A 524 -49.73 -2.17 -9.90
#